data_AF-G5E3F3-F1
#
_entry.id   AF-G5E3F3-F1
#
_cell.length_a   1.000
_cell.length_b   1.000
_cell.length_c   1.000
_cell.angle_alpha   90.00
_cell.angle_beta   90.00
_cell.angle_gamma   90.00
#
_symmetry.space_group_name_H-M   'P 1'
#
loop_
_entity.id
_entity.type
_entity.pdbx_description
1 polymer ?
#
loop_
_entity_poly.entity_id
_entity_poly.type
_entity_poly.pdbx_seq_one_letter_code
_entity_poly.pdbx_strand_id
1 'polypeptide(L)'
;MAQGVTGSVAVALHPLVILNISDHWIRMRSQEGRPVRVIGALIGKQEGRNIEVMNSFELLSQINDEKSGENSTVAEHLIAQHSAIKMLHSRVRLILEYVRAAEAGEVPFNHEILREASALCHCLPVLSTDKFKMDFYDQCNDVGLSYLGTITKTCNTMNQFVNKFNILYDRQ
;
A
#
# COMPACT_ATOMS: atom_id res chain seq x y z
N MET A 1 -2.23 30.88 -3.58
CA MET A 1 -1.55 29.58 -3.52
C MET A 1 -1.02 29.28 -4.90
N ALA A 2 0.31 29.30 -5.11
CA ALA A 2 0.90 29.06 -6.41
C ALA A 2 0.81 27.56 -6.72
N GLN A 3 -0.13 27.15 -7.57
CA GLN A 3 -0.07 25.84 -8.21
C GLN A 3 1.09 25.90 -9.21
N GLY A 4 2.21 25.28 -8.83
CA GLY A 4 3.38 25.17 -9.70
C GLY A 4 3.05 24.40 -10.98
N VAL A 5 3.71 24.77 -12.07
CA VAL A 5 3.68 24.03 -13.34
C VAL A 5 4.16 22.61 -13.09
N THR A 6 3.34 21.60 -13.37
CA THR A 6 3.75 20.19 -13.31
C THR A 6 4.75 19.93 -14.44
N GLY A 7 6.03 19.96 -14.12
CA GLY A 7 7.08 19.55 -15.04
C GLY A 7 6.99 18.06 -15.33
N SER A 8 7.18 17.68 -16.60
CA SER A 8 7.31 16.27 -17.03
C SER A 8 8.68 15.72 -16.58
N VAL A 9 8.81 15.34 -15.31
CA VAL A 9 10.02 14.70 -14.74
C VAL A 9 9.67 13.26 -14.38
N ALA A 10 10.50 12.32 -14.82
CA ALA A 10 10.40 10.91 -14.42
C ALA A 10 11.29 10.68 -13.19
N VAL A 11 10.75 10.03 -12.15
CA VAL A 11 11.48 9.76 -10.90
C VAL A 11 11.51 8.26 -10.64
N ALA A 12 12.71 7.70 -10.54
CA ALA A 12 12.95 6.32 -10.11
C ALA A 12 13.49 6.32 -8.67
N LEU A 13 12.86 5.56 -7.78
CA LEU A 13 13.23 5.48 -6.36
C LEU A 13 13.81 4.11 -6.03
N HIS A 14 15.05 4.06 -5.57
CA HIS A 14 15.68 2.82 -5.14
C HIS A 14 15.15 2.37 -3.76
N PRO A 15 14.81 1.08 -3.54
CA PRO A 15 14.28 0.59 -2.26
C PRO A 15 15.19 0.86 -1.04
N LEU A 16 16.51 0.92 -1.25
CA LEU A 16 17.49 1.29 -0.23
C LEU A 16 17.18 2.62 0.45
N VAL A 17 16.67 3.60 -0.30
CA VAL A 17 16.32 4.93 0.22
C VAL A 17 15.23 4.81 1.29
N ILE A 18 14.23 3.95 1.03
CA ILE A 18 13.13 3.69 1.96
C ILE A 18 13.65 2.95 3.20
N LEU A 19 14.53 1.97 3.01
CA LEU A 19 15.18 1.26 4.12
C LEU A 19 15.96 2.19 5.03
N ASN A 20 16.79 3.09 4.47
CA ASN A 20 17.58 4.05 5.24
C ASN A 20 16.70 5.04 6.00
N ILE A 21 15.61 5.52 5.39
CA ILE A 21 14.63 6.39 6.05
C ILE A 21 13.94 5.64 7.20
N SER A 22 13.58 4.37 6.97
CA SER A 22 12.91 3.53 7.96
C SER A 22 13.82 3.21 9.15
N ASP A 23 15.07 2.84 8.89
CA ASP A 23 16.09 2.59 9.92
C ASP A 23 16.38 3.85 10.74
N HIS A 24 16.59 5.01 10.09
CA HIS A 24 16.77 6.29 10.78
C HIS A 24 15.57 6.63 11.67
N TRP A 25 14.34 6.44 11.17
CA TRP A 25 13.14 6.67 11.95
C TRP A 25 12.99 5.72 13.14
N ILE A 26 13.24 4.41 12.95
CA ILE A 26 13.15 3.40 14.02
C ILE A 26 14.22 3.62 15.09
N ARG A 27 15.47 3.89 14.68
CA ARG A 27 16.58 4.18 15.61
C ARG A 27 16.25 5.36 16.50
N MET A 28 15.83 6.47 15.91
CA MET A 28 15.51 7.69 16.65
C MET A 28 14.28 7.50 17.56
N ARG A 29 13.27 6.77 17.08
CA ARG A 29 12.10 6.38 17.89
C ARG A 29 12.49 5.51 19.10
N SER A 30 13.45 4.60 18.93
CA SER A 30 13.93 3.71 19.99
C SER A 30 14.72 4.47 21.06
N GLN A 31 15.57 5.40 20.65
CA GLN A 31 16.38 6.22 21.58
C GLN A 31 15.52 7.19 22.39
N GLU A 32 14.53 7.84 21.78
CA GLU A 32 13.67 8.79 22.50
C GLU A 32 12.46 8.13 23.18
N GLY A 33 12.20 6.84 22.93
CA GLY A 33 11.02 6.13 23.44
C GLY A 33 9.68 6.65 22.90
N ARG A 34 9.72 7.57 21.94
CA ARG A 34 8.57 8.20 21.28
C ARG A 34 8.88 8.40 19.79
N PRO A 35 7.88 8.38 18.91
CA PRO A 35 8.06 8.67 17.50
C PRO A 35 8.52 10.11 17.30
N VAL A 36 9.57 10.28 16.49
CA VAL A 36 10.15 11.58 16.19
C VAL A 36 10.17 11.84 14.70
N ARG A 37 10.02 13.10 14.33
CA ARG A 37 10.21 13.52 12.95
C ARG A 37 11.70 13.47 12.65
N VAL A 38 12.07 12.65 11.67
CA VAL A 38 13.45 12.58 11.16
C VAL A 38 13.56 13.42 9.90
N ILE A 39 14.69 14.11 9.74
CA ILE A 39 15.02 14.87 8.53
C ILE A 39 16.24 14.23 7.89
N GLY A 40 16.27 14.22 6.56
CA GLY A 40 17.40 13.72 5.79
C GLY A 40 17.45 14.33 4.41
N ALA A 41 18.55 14.07 3.70
CA ALA A 41 18.73 14.44 2.32
C ALA A 41 18.64 13.21 1.42
N LEU A 42 18.15 13.41 0.20
CA LEU A 42 18.14 12.42 -0.86
C LEU A 42 19.30 12.69 -1.81
N ILE A 43 20.01 11.63 -2.21
CA ILE A 43 21.08 11.71 -3.20
C ILE A 43 20.87 10.68 -4.30
N GLY A 44 21.36 11.02 -5.48
CA GLY A 44 21.16 10.22 -6.66
C GLY A 44 21.73 10.86 -7.90
N LYS A 45 21.34 10.34 -9.05
CA LYS A 45 21.80 10.80 -10.36
C LYS A 45 20.65 11.46 -11.09
N GLN A 46 20.93 12.56 -11.77
CA GLN A 46 19.99 13.17 -12.71
C GLN A 46 20.57 13.09 -14.12
N GLU A 47 19.81 12.48 -15.03
CA GLU A 47 20.11 12.44 -16.45
C GLU A 47 18.98 13.12 -17.22
N GLY A 48 19.20 14.40 -17.57
CA GLY A 48 18.18 15.22 -18.22
C GLY A 48 16.93 15.38 -17.35
N ARG A 49 15.82 14.78 -17.78
CA ARG A 49 14.51 14.80 -17.09
C ARG A 49 14.23 13.54 -16.27
N ASN A 50 15.17 12.60 -16.22
CA ASN A 50 15.07 11.40 -15.39
C ASN A 50 15.91 11.59 -14.12
N ILE A 51 15.27 11.48 -12.96
CA ILE A 51 15.91 11.56 -11.66
C ILE A 51 15.88 10.18 -11.03
N GLU A 52 17.04 9.65 -10.71
CA GLU A 52 17.19 8.39 -9.99
C GLU A 52 17.66 8.68 -8.57
N VAL A 53 16.80 8.42 -7.59
CA VAL A 53 17.13 8.56 -6.17
C VAL A 53 17.74 7.25 -5.68
N MET A 54 19.03 7.26 -5.40
CA MET A 54 19.82 6.06 -5.14
C MET A 54 20.06 5.82 -3.64
N ASN A 55 20.20 6.90 -2.86
CA ASN A 55 20.55 6.81 -1.44
C ASN A 55 20.00 8.02 -0.65
N SER A 56 20.05 7.95 0.69
CA SER A 56 19.65 9.00 1.62
C SER A 56 20.54 9.03 2.85
N PHE A 57 20.67 10.21 3.46
CA PHE A 57 21.42 10.40 4.71
C PHE A 57 20.69 11.33 5.68
N GLU A 58 20.97 11.18 6.98
CA GLU A 58 20.31 11.92 8.07
C GLU A 58 20.82 13.36 8.22
N LEU A 59 19.91 14.27 8.59
CA LEU A 59 20.18 15.67 8.90
C LEU A 59 19.63 16.01 10.29
N LEU A 60 20.41 16.76 11.07
CA LEU A 60 20.00 17.23 12.40
C LEU A 60 18.96 18.35 12.27
N SER A 61 17.80 18.19 12.89
CA SER A 61 16.77 19.23 12.96
C SER A 61 16.00 19.17 14.27
N GLN A 62 15.85 20.32 14.92
CA GLN A 62 15.05 20.50 16.13
C GLN A 62 13.62 20.89 15.74
N ILE A 63 12.69 19.93 15.69
CA ILE A 63 11.26 20.22 15.47
C ILE A 63 10.41 19.28 16.34
N ASN A 64 9.54 19.89 17.15
CA ASN A 64 8.63 19.24 18.10
C ASN A 64 7.47 18.48 17.41
N ASP A 65 7.07 17.39 18.07
CA ASP A 65 5.78 16.66 18.06
C ASP A 65 5.28 15.95 16.79
N GLU A 66 4.49 14.85 16.84
CA GLU A 66 4.13 13.78 17.79
C GLU A 66 3.25 12.78 16.98
N LYS A 67 3.31 11.45 17.29
CA LYS A 67 2.26 10.39 17.21
C LYS A 67 2.73 9.01 16.68
N SER A 68 2.46 7.95 17.47
CA SER A 68 2.87 6.53 17.28
C SER A 68 1.71 5.61 17.64
N GLY A 69 1.51 4.56 16.86
CA GLY A 69 0.67 3.41 17.21
C GLY A 69 1.21 2.14 16.53
N GLU A 70 1.25 1.04 17.27
CA GLU A 70 1.65 -0.29 16.80
C GLU A 70 0.58 -0.86 15.85
N ASN A 71 0.97 -1.25 14.62
CA ASN A 71 0.03 -1.76 13.63
C ASN A 71 0.30 -3.25 13.34
N SER A 72 -0.78 -4.03 13.24
CA SER A 72 -0.75 -5.42 12.76
C SER A 72 -0.23 -5.49 11.32
N THR A 73 0.52 -6.54 10.97
CA THR A 73 0.96 -6.80 9.58
C THR A 73 -0.20 -6.85 8.58
N VAL A 74 -1.38 -7.30 9.04
CA VAL A 74 -2.62 -7.26 8.25
C VAL A 74 -3.11 -5.83 8.09
N ALA A 75 -3.06 -5.01 9.15
CA ALA A 75 -3.45 -3.61 9.09
C ALA A 75 -2.56 -2.82 8.11
N GLU A 76 -1.25 -3.05 8.13
CA GLU A 76 -0.31 -2.43 7.20
C GLU A 76 -0.63 -2.79 5.73
N HIS A 77 -0.89 -4.08 5.45
CA HIS A 77 -1.26 -4.52 4.11
C HIS A 77 -2.62 -3.94 3.65
N LEU A 78 -3.61 -3.91 4.54
CA LEU A 78 -4.94 -3.39 4.23
C LEU A 78 -4.95 -1.87 4.04
N ILE A 79 -4.09 -1.11 4.73
CA ILE A 79 -3.98 0.35 4.51
C ILE A 79 -3.57 0.67 3.08
N ALA A 80 -2.62 -0.09 2.51
CA ALA A 80 -2.18 0.09 1.13
C ALA A 80 -3.31 -0.20 0.12
N GLN A 81 -3.99 -1.35 0.28
CA GLN A 81 -5.13 -1.71 -0.57
C GLN A 81 -6.28 -0.70 -0.46
N HIS A 82 -6.62 -0.28 0.77
CA HIS A 82 -7.65 0.72 1.02
C HIS A 82 -7.34 2.06 0.35
N SER A 83 -6.09 2.51 0.43
CA SER A 83 -5.67 3.77 -0.18
C SER A 83 -5.76 3.73 -1.71
N ALA A 84 -5.40 2.59 -2.33
CA ALA A 84 -5.55 2.38 -3.77
C ALA A 84 -7.01 2.41 -4.22
N ILE A 85 -7.91 1.73 -3.49
CA ILE A 85 -9.35 1.73 -3.78
C ILE A 85 -9.93 3.15 -3.62
N LYS A 86 -9.56 3.86 -2.55
CA LYS A 86 -9.99 5.24 -2.31
C LYS A 86 -9.55 6.18 -3.44
N MET A 87 -8.32 6.03 -3.92
CA MET A 87 -7.79 6.82 -5.04
C MET A 87 -8.56 6.53 -6.33
N LEU A 88 -8.81 5.26 -6.66
CA LEU A 88 -9.59 4.86 -7.83
C LEU A 88 -11.02 5.40 -7.76
N HIS A 89 -11.69 5.24 -6.61
CA HIS A 89 -13.03 5.75 -6.38
C HIS A 89 -13.11 7.27 -6.60
N SER A 90 -12.13 8.02 -6.09
CA SER A 90 -12.06 9.47 -6.33
C SER A 90 -11.96 9.80 -7.81
N ARG A 91 -11.21 9.04 -8.61
CA ARG A 91 -11.09 9.25 -10.05
C ARG A 91 -12.39 8.94 -10.78
N VAL A 92 -13.01 7.79 -10.49
CA VAL A 92 -14.28 7.38 -11.11
C VAL A 92 -15.38 8.40 -10.79
N ARG A 93 -15.42 8.90 -9.55
CA ARG A 93 -16.39 9.92 -9.13
C ARG A 93 -16.23 11.22 -9.92
N LEU A 94 -15.00 11.69 -10.13
CA LEU A 94 -14.75 12.91 -10.93
C LEU A 94 -15.22 12.74 -12.38
N ILE A 95 -14.97 11.59 -13.00
CA ILE A 95 -15.43 11.30 -14.36
C ILE A 95 -16.97 11.29 -14.41
N LEU A 96 -17.62 10.68 -13.43
CA LEU A 96 -19.08 10.65 -13.34
C LEU A 96 -19.68 12.04 -13.17
N GLU A 97 -19.11 12.86 -12.29
CA GLU A 97 -19.55 14.25 -12.08
C GLU A 97 -19.38 15.08 -13.36
N TYR A 98 -18.28 14.91 -14.10
CA TYR A 98 -18.07 15.57 -15.39
C TYR A 98 -19.10 15.15 -16.44
N VAL A 99 -19.39 13.86 -16.60
CA VAL A 99 -20.37 13.36 -17.57
C VAL A 99 -21.76 13.92 -17.27
N ARG A 100 -22.15 13.95 -15.99
CA ARG A 100 -23.43 14.55 -15.55
C ARG A 100 -23.49 16.05 -15.83
N ALA A 101 -22.41 16.78 -15.56
CA ALA A 101 -22.36 18.22 -15.80
C ALA A 101 -22.41 18.56 -17.30
N ALA A 102 -21.79 17.73 -18.16
CA ALA A 102 -21.87 17.86 -19.61
C ALA A 102 -23.29 17.55 -20.15
N GLU A 103 -23.99 16.56 -19.56
CA GLU A 103 -25.39 16.25 -19.88
C GLU A 103 -26.34 17.37 -19.45
N ALA A 104 -26.13 17.97 -18.27
CA ALA A 104 -26.92 19.09 -17.75
C ALA A 104 -26.64 20.43 -18.48
N GLY A 105 -25.61 20.49 -19.32
CA GLY A 105 -25.20 21.71 -20.03
C GLY A 105 -24.43 22.72 -19.18
N GLU A 106 -23.97 22.34 -17.99
CA GLU A 106 -23.15 23.20 -17.10
C GLU A 106 -21.71 23.35 -17.62
N VAL A 107 -21.23 22.36 -18.39
CA VAL A 107 -19.88 22.30 -18.96
C VAL A 107 -19.97 22.11 -20.48
N PRO A 108 -19.08 22.72 -21.29
CA PRO A 108 -19.08 22.55 -22.74
C PRO A 108 -18.98 21.09 -23.17
N PHE A 109 -19.80 20.69 -24.14
CA PHE A 109 -19.85 19.32 -24.64
C PHE A 109 -18.56 18.97 -25.40
N ASN A 110 -17.77 18.04 -24.85
CA ASN A 110 -16.55 17.54 -25.50
C ASN A 110 -16.72 16.08 -25.92
N HIS A 111 -16.82 15.85 -27.22
CA HIS A 111 -17.02 14.52 -27.80
C HIS A 111 -15.84 13.56 -27.57
N GLU A 112 -14.60 14.06 -27.46
CA GLU A 112 -13.42 13.20 -27.26
C GLU A 112 -13.44 12.59 -25.86
N ILE A 113 -13.64 13.40 -24.82
CA ILE A 113 -13.66 12.96 -23.42
C ILE A 113 -14.82 11.99 -23.17
N LEU A 114 -16.00 12.28 -23.73
CA LEU A 114 -17.17 11.41 -23.58
C LEU A 114 -16.98 10.07 -24.31
N ARG A 115 -16.31 10.07 -25.47
CA ARG A 115 -15.95 8.84 -26.19
C ARG A 115 -14.97 7.99 -25.38
N GLU A 116 -13.97 8.60 -24.77
CA GLU A 116 -13.02 7.89 -23.89
C GLU A 116 -13.69 7.32 -22.65
N ALA A 117 -14.57 8.09 -21.99
CA ALA A 117 -15.35 7.61 -20.85
C ALA A 117 -16.26 6.42 -21.23
N SER A 118 -16.88 6.48 -22.41
CA SER A 118 -17.70 5.37 -22.93
C SER A 118 -16.87 4.13 -23.26
N ALA A 119 -15.70 4.29 -23.88
CA ALA A 119 -14.78 3.20 -24.14
C ALA A 119 -14.32 2.53 -22.84
N LEU A 120 -13.99 3.32 -21.81
CA LEU A 120 -13.62 2.81 -20.50
C LEU A 120 -14.72 1.94 -19.87
N CYS A 121 -15.99 2.35 -19.99
CA CYS A 121 -17.12 1.57 -19.47
C CYS A 121 -17.30 0.24 -20.20
N HIS A 122 -17.07 0.21 -21.51
CA HIS A 122 -17.19 -1.01 -22.32
C HIS A 122 -16.03 -1.99 -22.12
N CYS A 123 -14.91 -1.56 -21.55
CA CYS A 123 -13.82 -2.44 -21.14
C CYS A 123 -14.14 -3.25 -19.87
N LEU A 124 -15.30 -3.02 -19.25
CA LEU A 124 -15.72 -3.73 -18.04
C LEU A 124 -16.79 -4.78 -18.38
N PRO A 125 -16.71 -6.00 -17.81
CA PRO A 125 -15.65 -6.53 -16.94
C PRO A 125 -14.36 -6.89 -17.69
N VAL A 126 -13.19 -6.65 -17.06
CA VAL A 126 -11.86 -6.72 -17.70
C VAL A 126 -11.50 -8.13 -18.18
N LEU A 127 -11.81 -9.17 -17.39
CA LEU A 127 -11.65 -10.57 -17.78
C LEU A 127 -12.87 -11.37 -17.29
N SER A 128 -13.51 -12.08 -18.21
CA SER A 128 -14.65 -12.96 -17.91
C SER A 128 -14.54 -14.33 -18.59
N THR A 129 -13.35 -14.68 -19.10
CA THR A 129 -13.11 -15.94 -19.82
C THR A 129 -13.14 -17.13 -18.86
N ASP A 130 -13.56 -18.30 -19.35
CA ASP A 130 -13.63 -19.50 -18.51
C ASP A 130 -12.25 -20.02 -18.10
N LYS A 131 -11.22 -19.79 -18.94
CA LYS A 131 -9.83 -20.03 -18.56
C LYS A 131 -9.42 -19.22 -17.33
N PHE A 132 -9.76 -17.92 -17.29
CA PHE A 132 -9.45 -17.08 -16.14
C PHE A 132 -10.14 -17.56 -14.87
N LYS A 133 -11.40 -18.01 -14.95
CA LYS A 133 -12.11 -18.56 -13.79
C LYS A 133 -11.40 -19.80 -13.26
N MET A 134 -11.01 -20.71 -14.15
CA MET A 134 -10.29 -21.93 -13.78
C MET A 134 -8.98 -21.59 -13.07
N ASP A 135 -8.14 -20.75 -13.69
CA ASP A 135 -6.86 -20.31 -13.12
C ASP A 135 -7.05 -19.58 -11.77
N PHE A 136 -8.11 -18.78 -11.63
CA PHE A 136 -8.46 -18.08 -10.39
C PHE A 136 -8.86 -19.07 -9.27
N TYR A 137 -9.66 -20.09 -9.57
CA TYR A 137 -10.05 -21.10 -8.61
C TYR A 137 -8.88 -21.99 -8.21
N ASP A 138 -8.00 -22.35 -9.14
CA ASP A 138 -6.78 -23.09 -8.84
C ASP A 138 -5.90 -22.32 -7.84
N GLN A 139 -5.70 -21.02 -8.06
CA GLN A 139 -4.97 -20.17 -7.12
C GLN A 139 -5.66 -20.09 -5.74
N CYS A 140 -6.99 -19.99 -5.71
CA CYS A 140 -7.75 -19.97 -4.45
C CYS A 140 -7.62 -21.30 -3.69
N ASN A 141 -7.65 -22.42 -4.40
CA ASN A 141 -7.47 -23.75 -3.83
C ASN A 141 -6.06 -23.89 -3.23
N ASP A 142 -5.02 -23.41 -3.92
CA ASP A 142 -3.64 -23.41 -3.43
C ASP A 142 -3.48 -22.58 -2.16
N VAL A 143 -4.08 -21.38 -2.11
CA VAL A 143 -4.10 -20.56 -0.88
C VAL A 143 -4.89 -21.26 0.23
N GLY A 144 -5.97 -21.98 -0.11
CA GLY A 144 -6.74 -22.80 0.84
C GLY A 144 -5.92 -23.87 1.53
N LEU A 145 -4.88 -24.42 0.88
CA LEU A 145 -3.95 -25.38 1.49
C LEU A 145 -3.16 -24.78 2.67
N SER A 146 -3.12 -23.45 2.82
CA SER A 146 -2.58 -22.79 4.02
C SER A 146 -3.28 -23.21 5.33
N TYR A 147 -4.46 -23.84 5.24
CA TYR A 147 -5.12 -24.49 6.38
C TYR A 147 -4.21 -25.49 7.11
N LEU A 148 -3.29 -26.16 6.40
CA LEU A 148 -2.26 -27.01 7.01
C LEU A 148 -1.39 -26.25 8.04
N GLY A 149 -1.10 -24.98 7.79
CA GLY A 149 -0.42 -24.11 8.75
C GLY A 149 -1.24 -23.86 10.03
N THR A 150 -2.57 -23.79 9.90
CA THR A 150 -3.48 -23.69 11.05
C THR A 150 -3.44 -24.99 11.87
N ILE A 151 -3.49 -26.16 11.21
CA ILE A 151 -3.35 -27.45 11.89
C ILE A 151 -2.02 -27.52 12.66
N THR A 152 -0.91 -27.11 12.05
CA THR A 152 0.40 -27.07 12.72
C THR A 152 0.37 -26.18 13.96
N LYS A 153 -0.26 -25.00 13.88
CA LYS A 153 -0.44 -24.11 15.04
C LYS A 153 -1.29 -24.74 16.14
N THR A 154 -2.36 -25.46 15.77
CA THR A 154 -3.21 -26.21 16.71
C THR A 154 -2.41 -27.32 17.40
N CYS A 155 -1.63 -28.11 16.66
CA CYS A 155 -0.76 -29.15 17.22
C CYS A 155 0.27 -28.56 18.19
N ASN A 156 0.88 -27.42 17.86
CA ASN A 156 1.81 -26.73 18.76
C ASN A 156 1.12 -26.30 20.07
N THR A 157 -0.10 -25.75 19.97
CA THR A 157 -0.89 -25.34 21.15
C THR A 157 -1.29 -26.55 21.99
N MET A 158 -1.68 -27.65 21.35
CA MET A 158 -2.01 -28.92 22.01
C MET A 158 -0.79 -29.49 22.74
N ASN A 159 0.39 -29.47 22.12
CA ASN A 159 1.63 -29.91 22.75
C ASN A 159 1.98 -29.08 23.99
N GLN A 160 1.84 -27.75 23.91
CA GLN A 160 2.03 -26.87 25.07
C GLN A 160 1.03 -27.18 26.19
N PHE A 161 -0.23 -27.47 25.86
CA PHE A 161 -1.24 -27.86 26.82
C PHE A 161 -0.90 -29.19 27.50
N VAL A 162 -0.57 -30.23 26.70
CA VAL A 162 -0.21 -31.56 27.22
C VAL A 162 1.01 -31.48 28.14
N ASN A 163 2.05 -30.74 27.75
CA ASN A 163 3.23 -30.55 28.60
C ASN A 163 2.88 -29.93 29.95
N LYS A 164 2.04 -28.88 29.98
CA LYS A 164 1.60 -28.26 31.24
C LYS A 164 0.69 -29.18 32.06
N PHE A 165 -0.19 -29.92 31.39
CA PHE A 165 -1.10 -30.86 32.03
C PHE A 165 -0.33 -31.99 32.72
N ASN A 166 0.65 -32.60 32.02
CA ASN A 166 1.46 -33.68 32.58
C ASN A 166 2.26 -33.22 33.81
N ILE A 167 2.85 -32.01 33.78
CA ILE A 167 3.56 -31.47 34.94
C ILE A 167 2.64 -31.28 36.17
N LEU A 168 1.39 -30.88 35.97
CA LEU A 168 0.47 -30.54 37.06
C LEU A 168 -0.30 -31.74 37.60
N TYR A 169 -0.70 -32.68 36.73
CA TYR A 169 -1.66 -33.72 37.05
C TYR A 169 -1.09 -35.14 36.96
N ASP A 170 -0.05 -35.36 36.15
CA ASP A 170 0.52 -36.68 36.00
C ASP A 170 1.63 -36.88 37.05
N ARG A 171 1.26 -37.51 38.18
CA ARG A 171 2.21 -38.01 39.17
C ARG A 171 2.69 -39.40 38.74
N GLN A 172 3.53 -39.47 37.72
CA GLN A 172 4.41 -40.61 37.49
C GLN A 172 5.84 -40.27 37.93
#